data_AF-S4RM18-F1
#
_entry.id   AF-S4RM18-F1
#
_cell.length_a   1.000
_cell.length_b   1.000
_cell.length_c   1.000
_cell.angle_alpha   90.00
_cell.angle_beta   90.00
_cell.angle_gamma   90.00
#
_symmetry.space_group_name_H-M   'P 1'
#
loop_
_entity.id
_entity.type
_entity.pdbx_description
1 polymer ?
#
loop_
_entity_poly.entity_id
_entity_poly.type
_entity_poly.pdbx_seq_one_letter_code
_entity_poly.pdbx_strand_id
1 'polypeptide(L)'
;DVTAQFATPVDLQAYPLYCTVVAYLTDLSTIRKRLDNGFYRRLSSLMWEVRYIEHNARAFNEPGSPIVKSAKHVSDLLLHFIKDSSCTDILTLHNARKKDEPEEESEEEHEEDREAPSTSTGRLRPWQKRRTQRYRRESAYNIAAWKQQCRQLVSVILEREDSEPFRQPVDPIAYPDYRTIIPTPMDLGTVRERLREDTYHDPVDFCKDVRLIFSNAKAYTPNKKSRIYGMTLRLSALFEEHIRGIVSEYKSALRYHERRERAACRGKRAKHARSGSSSRDS
;
A
#
# COMPACT_ATOMS: atom_id res chain seq x y z
N ASP A 1 -14.27 -11.29 -33.41
CA ASP A 1 -13.38 -10.37 -32.68
C ASP A 1 -13.87 -10.29 -31.23
N VAL A 2 -13.09 -10.83 -30.29
CA VAL A 2 -13.49 -10.98 -28.87
C VAL A 2 -13.53 -9.64 -28.12
N THR A 3 -13.01 -8.57 -28.71
CA THR A 3 -12.94 -7.24 -28.08
C THR A 3 -14.14 -6.35 -28.40
N ALA A 4 -14.90 -6.68 -29.45
CA ALA A 4 -16.01 -5.87 -29.96
C ALA A 4 -17.11 -5.62 -28.92
N GLN A 5 -17.38 -6.59 -28.05
CA GLN A 5 -18.42 -6.52 -27.01
C GLN A 5 -18.11 -5.50 -25.90
N PHE A 6 -16.85 -5.07 -25.78
CA PHE A 6 -16.40 -4.10 -24.78
C PHE A 6 -15.96 -2.78 -25.42
N ALA A 7 -16.09 -2.64 -26.73
CA ALA A 7 -15.60 -1.49 -27.48
C ALA A 7 -16.41 -0.21 -27.18
N THR A 8 -17.71 -0.36 -26.89
CA THR A 8 -18.65 0.73 -26.63
C THR A 8 -19.41 0.49 -25.33
N PRO A 9 -20.02 1.55 -24.73
CA PRO A 9 -20.89 1.39 -23.58
C PRO A 9 -22.05 0.42 -23.85
N VAL A 10 -22.50 -0.27 -22.80
CA VAL A 10 -23.71 -1.11 -22.88
C VAL A 10 -24.92 -0.23 -23.18
N ASP A 11 -25.71 -0.62 -24.17
CA ASP A 11 -26.96 0.06 -24.51
C ASP A 11 -28.00 -0.19 -23.41
N LEU A 12 -28.29 0.85 -22.63
CA LEU A 12 -29.26 0.79 -21.54
C LEU A 12 -30.70 0.72 -22.04
N GLN A 13 -30.98 1.06 -23.30
CA GLN A 13 -32.29 0.87 -23.89
C GLN A 13 -32.55 -0.61 -24.17
N ALA A 14 -31.53 -1.34 -24.63
CA ALA A 14 -31.58 -2.79 -24.81
C ALA A 14 -31.48 -3.56 -23.48
N TYR A 15 -30.70 -3.05 -22.52
CA TYR A 15 -30.46 -3.68 -21.21
C TYR A 15 -30.79 -2.72 -20.05
N PRO A 16 -32.07 -2.41 -19.80
CA PRO A 16 -32.48 -1.42 -18.80
C PRO A 16 -32.15 -1.81 -17.37
N LEU A 17 -32.00 -3.11 -17.07
CA LEU A 17 -31.61 -3.60 -15.74
C LEU A 17 -30.09 -3.54 -15.51
N TYR A 18 -29.29 -3.17 -16.50
CA TYR A 18 -27.84 -3.16 -16.36
C TYR A 18 -27.36 -2.20 -15.27
N CYS A 19 -27.94 -1.00 -15.21
CA CYS A 19 -27.58 0.02 -14.24
C CYS A 19 -28.05 -0.27 -12.80
N THR A 20 -28.92 -1.26 -12.60
CA THR A 20 -29.34 -1.66 -11.24
C THR A 20 -28.35 -2.64 -10.60
N VAL A 21 -27.60 -3.37 -11.42
CA VAL A 21 -26.61 -4.36 -10.99
C VAL A 21 -25.19 -3.79 -11.06
N VAL A 22 -24.89 -3.00 -12.08
CA VAL A 22 -23.56 -2.45 -12.34
C VAL A 22 -23.46 -1.01 -11.88
N ALA A 23 -22.79 -0.79 -10.75
CA ALA A 23 -22.67 0.52 -10.12
C ALA A 23 -21.75 1.50 -10.87
N TYR A 24 -20.81 1.00 -11.66
CA TYR A 24 -19.85 1.83 -12.39
C TYR A 24 -19.73 1.37 -13.84
N LEU A 25 -20.33 2.14 -14.74
CA LEU A 25 -20.31 1.88 -16.17
C LEU A 25 -18.93 2.20 -16.74
N THR A 26 -18.35 1.23 -17.45
CA THR A 26 -17.06 1.40 -18.15
C THR A 26 -16.98 0.49 -19.36
N ASP A 27 -16.20 0.92 -20.34
CA ASP A 27 -15.93 0.24 -21.60
C ASP A 27 -14.62 0.79 -22.21
N LEU A 28 -14.12 0.16 -23.27
CA LEU A 28 -12.83 0.53 -23.87
C LEU A 28 -12.85 1.92 -24.51
N SER A 29 -13.98 2.39 -25.06
CA SER A 29 -14.07 3.75 -25.59
C SER A 29 -14.03 4.80 -24.48
N THR A 30 -14.65 4.52 -23.33
CA THR A 30 -14.61 5.39 -22.15
C THR A 30 -13.20 5.49 -21.58
N ILE A 31 -12.51 4.36 -21.43
CA ILE A 31 -11.11 4.34 -20.96
C ILE A 31 -10.20 5.08 -21.94
N ARG A 32 -10.37 4.88 -23.26
CA ARG A 32 -9.62 5.61 -24.29
C ARG A 32 -9.82 7.12 -24.17
N LYS A 33 -11.07 7.59 -24.14
CA LYS A 33 -11.40 9.01 -23.98
C LYS A 33 -10.76 9.60 -22.71
N ARG A 34 -10.72 8.84 -21.62
CA ARG A 34 -10.08 9.27 -20.37
C ARG A 34 -8.57 9.34 -20.47
N LEU A 35 -7.94 8.43 -21.21
CA LEU A 35 -6.50 8.50 -21.51
C LEU A 35 -6.16 9.73 -22.36
N ASP A 36 -6.92 9.97 -23.44
CA ASP A 36 -6.71 11.12 -24.34
C ASP A 36 -6.83 12.46 -23.60
N ASN A 37 -7.71 12.52 -22.59
CA ASN A 37 -7.91 13.70 -21.75
C ASN A 37 -7.02 13.75 -20.50
N GLY A 38 -6.06 12.84 -20.34
CA GLY A 38 -5.16 12.81 -19.18
C GLY A 38 -5.87 12.61 -17.82
N PHE A 39 -7.04 11.97 -17.82
CA PHE A 39 -7.88 11.79 -16.63
C PHE A 39 -7.16 10.97 -15.53
N TYR A 40 -6.37 9.99 -15.93
CA TYR A 40 -5.65 9.12 -15.00
C TYR A 40 -4.37 9.78 -14.48
N ARG A 41 -4.43 10.31 -13.26
CA ARG A 41 -3.24 10.84 -12.57
C ARG A 41 -2.25 9.75 -12.14
N ARG A 42 -2.69 8.50 -12.05
CA ARG A 42 -1.90 7.36 -11.57
C ARG A 42 -2.21 6.12 -12.40
N LEU A 43 -1.17 5.33 -12.70
CA LEU A 43 -1.31 4.07 -13.44
C LEU A 43 -2.25 3.08 -12.72
N SER A 44 -2.26 3.09 -11.39
CA SER A 44 -3.17 2.26 -10.59
C SER A 44 -4.65 2.57 -10.81
N SER A 45 -5.01 3.81 -11.17
CA SER A 45 -6.38 4.19 -11.49
C SER A 45 -6.83 3.59 -12.83
N LEU A 46 -5.95 3.61 -13.84
CA LEU A 46 -6.20 2.94 -15.11
C LEU A 46 -6.35 1.43 -14.93
N MET A 47 -5.44 0.80 -14.18
CA MET A 47 -5.49 -0.64 -13.91
C MET A 47 -6.77 -1.06 -13.16
N TRP A 48 -7.29 -0.20 -12.29
CA TRP A 48 -8.53 -0.47 -11.58
C TRP A 48 -9.73 -0.46 -12.53
N GLU A 49 -9.80 0.51 -13.43
CA GLU A 49 -10.89 0.61 -14.41
C GLU A 49 -10.87 -0.53 -15.42
N VAL A 50 -9.68 -0.94 -15.88
CA VAL A 50 -9.51 -2.14 -16.73
C VAL A 50 -10.04 -3.41 -16.05
N ARG A 51 -9.79 -3.59 -14.75
CA ARG A 51 -10.37 -4.72 -13.97
C ARG A 51 -11.89 -4.64 -13.87
N TYR A 52 -12.42 -3.42 -13.89
CA TYR A 52 -13.84 -3.19 -13.72
C TYR A 52 -14.66 -3.64 -14.94
N ILE A 53 -14.06 -3.71 -16.13
CA ILE A 53 -14.68 -4.34 -17.33
C ILE A 53 -15.09 -5.80 -17.03
N GLU A 54 -14.15 -6.58 -16.49
CA GLU A 54 -14.37 -7.99 -16.14
C GLU A 54 -15.30 -8.14 -14.92
N HIS A 55 -15.18 -7.26 -13.94
CA HIS A 55 -16.07 -7.23 -12.78
C HIS A 55 -17.53 -7.00 -13.19
N ASN A 56 -17.77 -6.01 -14.06
CA ASN A 56 -19.10 -5.71 -14.58
C ASN A 56 -19.67 -6.86 -15.40
N ALA A 57 -18.84 -7.49 -16.23
CA ALA A 57 -19.26 -8.66 -17.01
C ALA A 57 -19.73 -9.79 -16.09
N ARG A 58 -18.99 -10.08 -15.01
CA ARG A 58 -19.39 -11.08 -14.01
C ARG A 58 -20.61 -10.69 -13.18
N ALA A 59 -20.76 -9.41 -12.87
CA ALA A 59 -21.85 -8.93 -12.04
C ALA A 59 -23.20 -9.08 -12.75
N PHE A 60 -23.23 -8.84 -14.07
CA PHE A 60 -24.46 -8.86 -14.85
C PHE A 60 -24.73 -10.18 -15.60
N ASN A 61 -23.69 -10.90 -16.03
CA ASN A 61 -23.83 -12.09 -16.87
C ASN A 61 -23.56 -13.38 -16.09
N GLU A 62 -24.06 -14.49 -16.64
CA GLU A 62 -23.83 -15.81 -16.08
C GLU A 62 -22.33 -16.14 -15.98
N PRO A 63 -21.87 -16.65 -14.83
CA PRO A 63 -20.51 -17.14 -14.66
C PRO A 63 -20.17 -18.22 -15.71
N GLY A 64 -18.99 -18.11 -16.32
CA GLY A 64 -18.57 -19.04 -17.38
C GLY A 64 -19.13 -18.74 -18.78
N SER A 65 -20.04 -17.78 -18.93
CA SER A 65 -20.54 -17.35 -20.23
C SER A 65 -19.41 -16.84 -21.16
N PRO A 66 -19.58 -16.91 -22.49
CA PRO A 66 -18.57 -16.45 -23.44
C PRO A 66 -18.16 -14.98 -23.25
N ILE A 67 -19.11 -14.13 -22.84
CA ILE A 67 -18.86 -12.72 -22.56
C ILE A 67 -17.98 -12.54 -21.31
N VAL A 68 -18.21 -13.31 -20.25
CA VAL A 68 -17.37 -13.28 -19.04
C VAL A 68 -15.96 -13.80 -19.33
N LYS A 69 -15.84 -14.89 -20.11
CA LYS A 69 -14.55 -15.43 -20.57
C LYS A 69 -13.79 -14.39 -21.41
N SER A 70 -14.49 -13.74 -22.34
CA SER A 70 -13.93 -12.68 -23.19
C SER A 70 -13.48 -11.47 -22.36
N ALA A 71 -14.28 -11.04 -21.37
CA ALA A 71 -13.94 -9.92 -20.49
C ALA A 71 -12.65 -10.18 -19.71
N LYS A 72 -12.49 -11.40 -19.17
CA LYS A 72 -11.29 -11.86 -18.47
C LYS A 72 -10.06 -11.86 -19.39
N HIS A 73 -10.22 -12.31 -20.63
CA HIS A 73 -9.13 -12.29 -21.60
C HIS A 73 -8.67 -10.86 -21.91
N VAL A 74 -9.61 -9.95 -22.17
CA VAL A 74 -9.34 -8.54 -22.46
C VAL A 74 -8.70 -7.83 -21.27
N SER A 75 -9.22 -8.01 -20.05
CA SER A 75 -8.68 -7.39 -18.85
C SER A 75 -7.25 -7.87 -18.55
N ASP A 76 -6.98 -9.18 -18.66
CA ASP A 76 -5.65 -9.74 -18.45
C ASP A 76 -4.63 -9.22 -19.48
N LEU A 77 -5.00 -9.17 -20.77
CA LEU A 77 -4.12 -8.66 -21.83
C LEU A 77 -3.75 -7.19 -21.58
N LEU A 78 -4.74 -6.34 -21.28
CA LEU A 78 -4.50 -4.93 -20.99
C LEU A 78 -3.67 -4.74 -19.72
N LEU A 79 -3.94 -5.50 -18.66
CA LEU A 79 -3.17 -5.42 -17.41
C LEU A 79 -1.72 -5.88 -17.59
N HIS A 80 -1.47 -6.85 -18.46
CA HIS A 80 -0.12 -7.29 -18.77
C HIS A 80 0.62 -6.20 -19.55
N PHE A 81 -0.01 -5.66 -20.60
CA PHE A 81 0.53 -4.53 -21.38
C PHE A 81 0.85 -3.31 -20.51
N ILE A 82 -0.06 -2.92 -19.62
CA ILE A 82 0.12 -1.75 -18.73
C ILE A 82 1.31 -1.94 -17.75
N LYS A 83 1.62 -3.17 -17.37
CA LYS A 83 2.69 -3.46 -16.40
C LYS A 83 4.06 -3.65 -17.06
N ASP A 84 4.09 -4.04 -18.32
CA ASP A 84 5.32 -4.28 -19.05
C ASP A 84 5.74 -3.04 -19.84
N SER A 85 6.70 -2.29 -19.27
CA SER A 85 7.24 -1.09 -19.90
C SER A 85 8.03 -1.35 -21.20
N SER A 86 8.35 -2.61 -21.51
CA SER A 86 9.05 -3.00 -22.74
C SER A 86 8.11 -3.38 -23.89
N CYS A 87 6.81 -3.51 -23.61
CA CYS A 87 5.82 -3.91 -24.59
C CYS A 87 5.30 -2.70 -25.38
N THR A 88 5.61 -2.65 -26.67
CA THR A 88 5.15 -1.58 -27.59
C THR A 88 3.97 -1.98 -28.46
N ASP A 89 3.66 -3.27 -28.56
CA ASP A 89 2.58 -3.80 -29.38
C ASP A 89 1.74 -4.85 -28.62
N ILE A 90 0.46 -4.50 -28.42
CA ILE A 90 -0.52 -5.36 -27.73
C ILE A 90 -0.87 -6.61 -28.55
N LEU A 91 -0.71 -6.58 -29.88
CA LEU A 91 -1.02 -7.72 -30.75
C LEU A 91 0.01 -8.85 -30.59
N THR A 92 1.26 -8.50 -30.32
CA THR A 92 2.33 -9.46 -30.02
C THR A 92 2.01 -10.32 -28.79
N LEU A 93 1.40 -9.74 -27.75
CA LEU A 93 0.93 -10.47 -26.55
C LEU A 93 -0.28 -11.37 -26.82
N HIS A 94 -1.24 -10.89 -27.62
CA HIS A 94 -2.43 -11.67 -27.99
C HIS A 94 -2.05 -12.95 -28.75
N ASN A 95 -1.07 -12.86 -29.64
CA ASN A 95 -0.60 -13.98 -30.45
C ASN A 95 0.24 -14.99 -29.67
N ALA A 96 1.07 -14.53 -28.70
CA ALA A 96 1.83 -15.42 -27.83
C ALA A 96 0.92 -16.29 -26.95
N ARG A 97 -0.16 -15.70 -26.40
CA ARG A 97 -1.09 -16.41 -25.51
C ARG A 97 -2.00 -17.40 -26.24
N LYS A 98 -2.31 -17.14 -27.52
CA LYS A 98 -3.02 -18.08 -28.41
C LYS A 98 -2.25 -19.38 -28.69
N LYS A 99 -0.92 -19.38 -28.47
CA LYS A 99 -0.05 -20.53 -28.74
C LYS A 99 0.04 -21.51 -27.54
N ASP A 100 -0.43 -21.10 -26.37
CA ASP A 100 -0.25 -21.81 -25.08
C ASP A 100 -1.56 -22.32 -24.44
N GLU A 101 -2.73 -22.21 -25.08
CA GLU A 101 -3.99 -22.78 -24.55
C GLU A 101 -4.30 -24.13 -25.20
N PRO A 102 -4.02 -25.27 -24.53
CA PRO A 102 -4.73 -26.52 -24.81
C PRO A 102 -6.19 -26.39 -24.31
N GLU A 103 -7.12 -26.82 -25.16
CA GLU A 103 -8.54 -26.98 -24.86
C GLU A 103 -8.70 -28.03 -23.75
N GLU A 104 -8.98 -27.62 -22.50
CA GLU A 104 -9.69 -28.49 -21.55
C GLU A 104 -10.68 -27.70 -20.69
N GLU A 105 -11.92 -28.16 -20.76
CA GLU A 105 -13.00 -27.90 -19.83
C GLU A 105 -12.63 -28.42 -18.44
N SER A 106 -12.89 -27.63 -17.40
CA SER A 106 -13.39 -28.17 -16.13
C SER A 106 -13.88 -27.07 -15.21
N GLU A 107 -14.96 -27.44 -14.54
CA GLU A 107 -15.83 -26.69 -13.65
C GLU A 107 -15.05 -26.18 -12.42
N GLU A 108 -15.23 -24.90 -12.06
CA GLU A 108 -14.86 -24.41 -10.73
C GLU A 108 -16.05 -23.69 -10.10
N GLU A 109 -16.47 -24.28 -8.98
CA GLU A 109 -17.63 -23.96 -8.15
C GLU A 109 -17.61 -22.54 -7.56
N HIS A 110 -18.82 -22.04 -7.33
CA HIS A 110 -19.13 -20.74 -6.74
C HIS A 110 -18.77 -20.63 -5.26
N GLU A 111 -17.97 -19.62 -4.89
CA GLU A 111 -18.13 -18.90 -3.63
C GLU A 111 -18.46 -17.44 -3.93
N GLU A 112 -19.69 -17.04 -3.59
CA GLU A 112 -20.15 -15.66 -3.57
C GLU A 112 -19.41 -14.89 -2.46
N ASP A 113 -18.64 -13.87 -2.83
CA ASP A 113 -18.34 -12.77 -1.90
C ASP A 113 -18.43 -11.45 -2.66
N ARG A 114 -19.39 -10.61 -2.25
CA ARG A 114 -19.61 -9.26 -2.80
C ARG A 114 -18.51 -8.35 -2.29
N GLU A 115 -17.35 -8.37 -2.93
CA GLU A 115 -16.34 -7.33 -2.77
C GLU A 115 -15.97 -6.72 -4.13
N ALA A 116 -16.16 -5.40 -4.24
CA ALA A 116 -15.66 -4.58 -5.34
C ALA A 116 -14.15 -4.85 -5.58
N PRO A 117 -13.61 -4.64 -6.80
CA PRO A 117 -12.22 -4.97 -7.11
C PRO A 117 -11.25 -4.22 -6.19
N SER A 118 -10.82 -4.91 -5.14
CA SER A 118 -9.78 -4.45 -4.23
C SER A 118 -8.44 -4.56 -4.96
N THR A 119 -7.55 -3.60 -4.72
CA THR A 119 -6.26 -3.47 -5.43
C THR A 119 -5.27 -4.61 -5.17
N SER A 120 -5.63 -5.64 -4.40
CA SER A 120 -4.78 -6.77 -4.08
C SER A 120 -5.00 -7.95 -5.03
N THR A 121 -4.04 -8.16 -5.93
CA THR A 121 -3.86 -9.43 -6.64
C THR A 121 -3.79 -10.60 -5.65
N GLY A 122 -4.70 -11.56 -5.75
CA GLY A 122 -4.64 -12.79 -4.98
C GLY A 122 -5.52 -13.89 -5.58
N ARG A 123 -4.98 -14.64 -6.55
CA ARG A 123 -5.55 -15.94 -6.94
C ARG A 123 -5.58 -16.87 -5.72
N LEU A 124 -6.67 -17.60 -5.54
CA LEU A 124 -6.79 -18.69 -4.59
C LEU A 124 -5.68 -19.72 -4.85
N ARG A 125 -4.95 -20.11 -3.81
CA ARG A 125 -3.90 -21.13 -3.86
C ARG A 125 -4.31 -22.33 -3.00
N PRO A 126 -3.95 -23.57 -3.39
CA PRO A 126 -4.34 -24.79 -2.69
C PRO A 126 -3.99 -24.77 -1.19
N TRP A 127 -4.84 -25.42 -0.39
CA TRP A 127 -4.89 -25.39 1.08
C TRP A 127 -3.55 -25.64 1.79
N GLN A 128 -2.66 -26.46 1.22
CA GLN A 128 -1.33 -26.74 1.76
C GLN A 128 -0.38 -25.53 1.72
N LYS A 129 -0.55 -24.58 0.78
CA LYS A 129 0.22 -23.32 0.71
C LYS A 129 -0.34 -22.22 1.62
N ARG A 130 -1.57 -22.35 2.13
CA ARG A 130 -2.20 -21.37 3.02
C ARG A 130 -1.50 -21.28 4.39
N ARG A 131 -0.96 -22.38 4.92
CA ARG A 131 -0.20 -22.37 6.19
C ARG A 131 1.13 -21.63 6.05
N THR A 132 1.89 -21.89 4.99
CA THR A 132 3.18 -21.23 4.69
C THR A 132 2.99 -19.76 4.30
N GLN A 133 1.90 -19.41 3.60
CA GLN A 133 1.60 -18.04 3.22
C GLN A 133 0.99 -17.21 4.37
N ARG A 134 0.31 -17.85 5.33
CA ARG A 134 -0.12 -17.19 6.58
C ARG A 134 1.11 -16.77 7.39
N TYR A 135 2.08 -17.66 7.58
CA TYR A 135 3.39 -17.33 8.18
C TYR A 135 4.12 -16.21 7.44
N ARG A 136 4.12 -16.23 6.10
CA ARG A 136 4.74 -15.18 5.27
C ARG A 136 4.01 -13.82 5.37
N ARG A 137 2.68 -13.80 5.50
CA ARG A 137 1.87 -12.58 5.73
C ARG A 137 1.93 -12.06 7.16
N GLU A 138 2.13 -12.95 8.14
CA GLU A 138 2.34 -12.60 9.55
C GLU A 138 3.69 -11.89 9.76
N SER A 139 4.73 -12.35 9.04
CA SER A 139 6.04 -11.70 9.00
C SER A 139 6.02 -10.34 8.29
N ALA A 140 5.17 -10.18 7.27
CA ALA A 140 5.05 -8.93 6.49
C ALA A 140 4.46 -7.74 7.28
N TYR A 141 3.82 -7.98 8.43
CA TYR A 141 3.33 -6.91 9.31
C TYR A 141 3.98 -7.02 10.68
N ASN A 142 5.32 -7.12 10.71
CA ASN A 142 6.05 -6.98 11.96
C ASN A 142 5.91 -5.55 12.47
N ILE A 143 5.10 -5.36 13.53
CA ILE A 143 4.87 -4.07 14.15
C ILE A 143 6.15 -3.43 14.68
N ALA A 144 7.20 -4.21 14.97
CA ALA A 144 8.48 -3.72 15.45
C ALA A 144 9.48 -3.40 14.33
N ALA A 145 9.13 -3.62 13.05
CA ALA A 145 10.02 -3.39 11.91
C ALA A 145 10.52 -1.93 11.83
N TRP A 146 9.68 -0.97 12.26
CA TRP A 146 10.04 0.45 12.26
C TRP A 146 11.31 0.74 13.06
N LYS A 147 11.61 -0.01 14.13
CA LYS A 147 12.82 0.20 14.93
C LYS A 147 14.08 -0.01 14.09
N GLN A 148 14.11 -1.11 13.34
CA GLN A 148 15.25 -1.41 12.47
C GLN A 148 15.35 -0.43 11.30
N GLN A 149 14.21 -0.05 10.72
CA GLN A 149 14.16 0.95 9.65
C GLN A 149 14.65 2.33 10.13
N CYS A 150 14.27 2.75 11.33
CA CYS A 150 14.75 4.00 11.93
C CYS A 150 16.25 3.95 12.25
N ARG A 151 16.78 2.81 12.74
CA ARG A 151 18.23 2.64 12.93
C ARG A 151 19.00 2.79 11.62
N GLN A 152 18.51 2.18 10.54
CA GLN A 152 19.09 2.32 9.20
C GLN A 152 19.03 3.77 8.72
N LEU A 153 17.89 4.45 8.90
CA LEU A 153 17.74 5.86 8.55
C LEU A 153 18.74 6.74 9.30
N VAL A 154 18.92 6.53 10.61
CA VAL A 154 19.91 7.28 11.39
C VAL A 154 21.34 7.00 10.91
N SER A 155 21.68 5.75 10.54
CA SER A 155 22.98 5.42 9.94
C SER A 155 23.21 6.22 8.66
N VAL A 156 22.23 6.21 7.74
CA VAL A 156 22.29 6.94 6.47
C VAL A 156 22.44 8.45 6.69
N ILE A 157 21.74 9.02 7.69
CA ILE A 157 21.88 10.43 8.03
C ILE A 157 23.29 10.73 8.54
N LEU A 158 23.82 9.90 9.46
CA LEU A 158 25.15 10.08 10.04
C LEU A 158 26.29 9.96 9.03
N GLU A 159 26.10 9.19 7.96
CA GLU A 159 27.06 9.07 6.85
C GLU A 159 27.17 10.35 6.00
N ARG A 160 26.15 11.23 6.01
CA ARG A 160 26.22 12.51 5.29
C ARG A 160 27.19 13.47 5.98
N GLU A 161 27.99 14.17 5.19
CA GLU A 161 28.86 15.25 5.70
C GLU A 161 28.06 16.34 6.41
N ASP A 162 26.86 16.64 5.89
CA ASP A 162 25.94 17.60 6.47
C ASP A 162 25.53 17.27 7.91
N SER A 163 25.70 16.01 8.36
CA SER A 163 25.33 15.59 9.71
C SER A 163 26.33 16.02 10.77
N GLU A 164 27.56 16.38 10.40
CA GLU A 164 28.67 16.60 11.33
C GLU A 164 28.33 17.47 12.55
N PRO A 165 27.68 18.64 12.41
CA PRO A 165 27.36 19.52 13.54
C PRO A 165 26.28 18.96 14.48
N PHE A 166 25.54 17.94 14.05
CA PHE A 166 24.39 17.37 14.75
C PHE A 166 24.70 15.99 15.35
N ARG A 167 25.93 15.48 15.21
CA ARG A 167 26.29 14.11 15.62
C ARG A 167 26.42 13.94 17.13
N GLN A 168 26.77 15.01 17.84
CA GLN A 168 27.03 15.02 19.27
C GLN A 168 26.29 16.19 19.94
N PRO A 169 26.05 16.13 21.25
CA PRO A 169 25.54 17.27 22.00
C PRO A 169 26.42 18.51 21.81
N VAL A 170 25.79 19.68 21.72
CA VAL A 170 26.52 20.95 21.66
C VAL A 170 27.31 21.15 22.96
N ASP A 171 28.60 21.44 22.83
CA ASP A 171 29.50 21.69 23.96
C ASP A 171 29.13 23.01 24.67
N PRO A 172 28.71 22.96 25.95
CA PRO A 172 28.35 24.15 26.70
C PRO A 172 29.53 25.08 27.02
N ILE A 173 30.79 24.62 26.89
CA ILE A 173 31.96 25.47 27.08
C ILE A 173 32.20 26.31 25.81
N ALA A 174 32.12 25.69 24.64
CA ALA A 174 32.25 26.37 23.35
C ALA A 174 31.06 27.29 23.04
N TYR A 175 29.85 26.91 23.49
CA TYR A 175 28.62 27.68 23.27
C TYR A 175 27.86 27.90 24.61
N PRO A 176 28.31 28.84 25.47
CA PRO A 176 27.75 29.04 26.81
C PRO A 176 26.28 29.48 26.84
N ASP A 177 25.81 30.16 25.79
CA ASP A 177 24.44 30.64 25.65
C ASP A 177 23.49 29.58 25.05
N TYR A 178 23.99 28.43 24.61
CA TYR A 178 23.17 27.45 23.91
C TYR A 178 22.01 26.93 24.79
N ARG A 179 22.27 26.64 26.07
CA ARG A 179 21.25 26.12 26.98
C ARG A 179 20.26 27.18 27.47
N THR A 180 20.57 28.47 27.33
CA THR A 180 19.61 29.53 27.65
C THR A 180 18.65 29.78 26.49
N ILE A 181 19.13 29.58 25.26
CA ILE A 181 18.34 29.76 24.02
C ILE A 181 17.56 28.49 23.67
N ILE A 182 18.15 27.31 23.83
CA ILE A 182 17.58 26.02 23.45
C ILE A 182 17.10 25.26 24.70
N PRO A 183 15.77 25.18 24.93
CA PRO A 183 15.23 24.59 26.16
C PRO A 183 15.44 23.07 26.26
N THR A 184 15.44 22.37 25.13
CA THR A 184 15.55 20.91 25.09
C THR A 184 16.59 20.52 24.04
N PRO A 185 17.88 20.45 24.40
CA PRO A 185 18.93 19.98 23.51
C PRO A 185 18.67 18.56 23.00
N MET A 186 19.01 18.31 21.75
CA MET A 186 18.93 16.99 21.12
C MET A 186 19.97 16.88 20.02
N ASP A 187 20.48 15.67 19.80
CA ASP A 187 21.50 15.35 18.79
C ASP A 187 21.32 13.91 18.26
N LEU A 188 21.94 13.62 17.11
CA LEU A 188 21.81 12.32 16.44
C LEU A 188 22.48 11.18 17.22
N GLY A 189 23.51 11.46 18.02
CA GLY A 189 24.15 10.49 18.89
C GLY A 189 23.20 10.02 19.99
N THR A 190 22.56 10.96 20.69
CA THR A 190 21.52 10.69 21.69
C THR A 190 20.33 9.96 21.08
N VAL A 191 19.85 10.39 19.90
CA VAL A 191 18.74 9.70 19.20
C VAL A 191 19.11 8.26 18.85
N ARG A 192 20.33 8.04 18.37
CA ARG A 192 20.84 6.69 18.05
C ARG A 192 20.89 5.81 19.28
N GLU A 193 21.33 6.32 20.42
CA GLU A 193 21.41 5.55 21.66
C GLU A 193 20.01 5.21 22.20
N ARG A 194 19.10 6.19 22.23
CA ARG A 194 17.69 5.97 22.58
C ARG A 194 17.00 4.89 21.72
N LEU A 195 17.36 4.82 20.43
CA LEU A 195 16.90 3.75 19.52
C LEU A 195 17.55 2.39 19.80
N ARG A 196 18.77 2.33 20.34
CA ARG A 196 19.45 1.08 20.73
C ARG A 196 18.88 0.54 22.04
N GLU A 197 18.63 1.43 22.99
CA GLU A 197 18.03 1.13 24.30
C GLU A 197 16.50 0.90 24.22
N ASP A 198 15.91 0.96 23.03
CA ASP A 198 14.49 0.71 22.78
C ASP A 198 13.53 1.62 23.59
N THR A 199 13.99 2.83 23.94
CA THR A 199 13.23 3.82 24.74
C THR A 199 12.05 4.44 24.00
N TYR A 200 12.07 4.43 22.66
CA TYR A 200 10.96 4.92 21.85
C TYR A 200 9.86 3.86 21.72
N HIS A 201 8.63 4.24 22.08
CA HIS A 201 7.46 3.36 22.00
C HIS A 201 6.93 3.19 20.57
N ASP A 202 7.02 4.24 19.77
CA ASP A 202 6.54 4.27 18.39
C ASP A 202 7.43 5.17 17.50
N PRO A 203 7.33 5.09 16.16
CA PRO A 203 8.14 5.92 15.29
C PRO A 203 7.78 7.40 15.35
N VAL A 204 6.62 7.78 15.90
CA VAL A 204 6.21 9.18 16.07
C VAL A 204 7.05 9.84 17.16
N ASP A 205 7.32 9.14 18.26
CA ASP A 205 8.21 9.64 19.32
C ASP A 205 9.64 9.83 18.81
N PHE A 206 10.16 8.87 18.05
CA PHE A 206 11.44 9.03 17.34
C PHE A 206 11.44 10.26 16.42
N CYS A 207 10.34 10.51 15.68
CA CYS A 207 10.25 11.70 14.83
C CYS A 207 10.32 13.01 15.61
N LYS A 208 9.76 13.06 16.83
CA LYS A 208 9.78 14.27 17.65
C LYS A 208 11.21 14.68 17.98
N ASP A 209 12.03 13.72 18.44
CA ASP A 209 13.42 14.00 18.81
C ASP A 209 14.26 14.38 17.58
N VAL A 210 14.11 13.69 16.44
CA VAL A 210 14.86 14.07 15.22
C VAL A 210 14.45 15.45 14.70
N ARG A 211 13.15 15.77 14.69
CA ARG A 211 12.66 17.10 14.30
C ARG A 211 13.08 18.18 15.28
N LEU A 212 13.25 17.84 16.55
CA LEU A 212 13.75 18.76 17.58
C LEU A 212 15.20 19.18 17.29
N ILE A 213 16.06 18.26 16.83
CA ILE A 213 17.43 18.61 16.37
C ILE A 213 17.38 19.74 15.34
N PHE A 214 16.56 19.58 14.30
CA PHE A 214 16.47 20.58 13.22
C PHE A 214 15.79 21.88 13.65
N SER A 215 14.83 21.80 14.58
CA SER A 215 14.13 22.96 15.12
C SER A 215 15.07 23.77 16.02
N ASN A 216 15.84 23.11 16.88
CA ASN A 216 16.87 23.72 17.71
C ASN A 216 17.95 24.39 16.86
N ALA A 217 18.42 23.71 15.82
CA ALA A 217 19.41 24.29 14.90
C ALA A 217 18.91 25.57 14.23
N LYS A 218 17.64 25.61 13.80
CA LYS A 218 17.02 26.83 13.22
C LYS A 218 16.83 27.94 14.25
N ALA A 219 16.51 27.59 15.50
CA ALA A 219 16.33 28.55 16.58
C ALA A 219 17.66 29.18 17.01
N TYR A 220 18.73 28.38 17.14
CA TYR A 220 20.04 28.87 17.53
C TYR A 220 20.79 29.56 16.38
N THR A 221 20.64 29.05 15.15
CA THR A 221 21.30 29.61 13.94
C THR A 221 20.26 30.09 12.91
N PRO A 222 19.54 31.20 13.15
CA PRO A 222 18.46 31.64 12.26
C PRO A 222 18.94 32.22 10.91
N ASN A 223 20.24 32.48 10.75
CA ASN A 223 20.78 33.05 9.53
C ASN A 223 20.70 32.05 8.36
N LYS A 224 19.79 32.32 7.42
CA LYS A 224 19.56 31.49 6.22
C LYS A 224 20.76 31.36 5.29
N LYS A 225 21.73 32.27 5.36
CA LYS A 225 22.97 32.21 4.56
C LYS A 225 24.06 31.35 5.23
N SER A 226 23.88 30.95 6.49
CA SER A 226 24.86 30.12 7.19
C SER A 226 24.91 28.71 6.60
N ARG A 227 26.12 28.12 6.60
CA ARG A 227 26.32 26.73 6.14
C ARG A 227 25.47 25.75 6.95
N ILE A 228 25.45 25.92 8.28
CA ILE A 228 24.68 25.08 9.22
C ILE A 228 23.19 25.11 8.88
N TYR A 229 22.60 26.27 8.61
CA TYR A 229 21.19 26.36 8.22
C TYR A 229 20.89 25.57 6.94
N GLY A 230 21.78 25.68 5.93
CA GLY A 230 21.69 24.88 4.70
C GLY A 230 21.79 23.37 4.97
N MET A 231 22.71 22.94 5.82
CA MET A 231 22.88 21.54 6.24
C MET A 231 21.60 21.04 6.95
N THR A 232 21.05 21.83 7.89
CA THR A 232 19.80 21.52 8.59
C THR A 232 18.65 21.29 7.61
N LEU A 233 18.50 22.13 6.59
CA LEU A 233 17.44 21.97 5.60
C LEU A 233 17.60 20.69 4.77
N ARG A 234 18.82 20.39 4.29
CA ARG A 234 19.08 19.19 3.48
C ARG A 234 18.84 17.90 4.27
N LEU A 235 19.32 17.84 5.51
CA LEU A 235 19.06 16.68 6.37
C LEU A 235 17.60 16.54 6.77
N SER A 236 16.93 17.66 7.08
CA SER A 236 15.50 17.65 7.38
C SER A 236 14.70 17.12 6.19
N ALA A 237 15.03 17.52 4.97
CA ALA A 237 14.37 17.01 3.77
C ALA A 237 14.61 15.50 3.56
N LEU A 238 15.85 15.04 3.68
CA LEU A 238 16.21 13.62 3.58
C LEU A 238 15.45 12.78 4.63
N PHE A 239 15.40 13.27 5.86
CA PHE A 239 14.67 12.61 6.95
C PHE A 239 13.17 12.50 6.64
N GLU A 240 12.51 13.60 6.28
CA GLU A 240 11.06 13.61 5.99
C GLU A 240 10.68 12.73 4.78
N GLU A 241 11.57 12.61 3.80
CA GLU A 241 11.37 11.74 2.65
C GLU A 241 11.27 10.27 3.06
N HIS A 242 12.20 9.80 3.91
CA HIS A 242 12.31 8.40 4.30
C HIS A 242 11.32 8.03 5.41
N ILE A 243 11.18 8.88 6.43
CA ILE A 243 10.36 8.58 7.61
C ILE A 243 8.87 8.45 7.28
N ARG A 244 8.42 9.13 6.21
CA ARG A 244 7.04 9.03 5.70
C ARG A 244 6.66 7.57 5.36
N GLY A 245 7.57 6.83 4.72
CA GLY A 245 7.37 5.42 4.38
C GLY A 245 7.24 4.56 5.64
N ILE A 246 8.21 4.70 6.56
CA ILE A 246 8.28 3.95 7.81
C ILE A 246 7.01 4.15 8.66
N VAL A 247 6.60 5.41 8.86
CA VAL A 247 5.40 5.75 9.63
C VAL A 247 4.13 5.21 8.96
N SER A 248 4.04 5.27 7.63
CA SER A 248 2.90 4.73 6.88
C SER A 248 2.80 3.21 7.02
N GLU A 249 3.91 2.51 6.92
CA GLU A 249 3.99 1.06 7.09
C GLU A 249 3.63 0.65 8.52
N TYR A 250 4.19 1.32 9.53
CA TYR A 250 3.85 1.11 10.94
C TYR A 250 2.35 1.28 11.23
N LYS A 251 1.74 2.37 10.75
CA LYS A 251 0.29 2.61 10.90
C LYS A 251 -0.55 1.54 10.20
N SER A 252 -0.07 1.01 9.08
CA SER A 252 -0.74 -0.06 8.35
C SER A 252 -0.64 -1.39 9.10
N ALA A 253 0.53 -1.70 9.66
CA ALA A 253 0.75 -2.85 10.53
C ALA A 253 -0.11 -2.80 11.80
N LEU A 254 -0.15 -1.64 12.48
CA LEU A 254 -1.04 -1.40 13.63
C LEU A 254 -2.50 -1.71 13.29
N ARG A 255 -3.05 -1.09 12.23
CA ARG A 255 -4.43 -1.31 11.80
C ARG A 255 -4.71 -2.76 11.44
N TYR A 256 -3.75 -3.46 10.86
CA TYR A 256 -3.87 -4.89 10.57
C TYR A 256 -3.97 -5.72 11.86
N HIS A 257 -3.08 -5.50 12.83
CA HIS A 257 -3.11 -6.20 14.12
C HIS A 257 -4.38 -5.92 14.90
N GLU A 258 -4.81 -4.66 15.01
CA GLU A 258 -6.05 -4.32 15.70
C GLU A 258 -7.29 -4.99 15.09
N ARG A 259 -7.38 -5.04 13.75
CA ARG A 259 -8.49 -5.74 13.07
C ARG A 259 -8.49 -7.23 13.39
N ARG A 260 -7.31 -7.84 13.46
CA ARG A 260 -7.16 -9.26 13.83
C ARG A 260 -7.56 -9.53 15.27
N GLU A 261 -7.14 -8.68 16.21
CA GLU A 261 -7.55 -8.82 17.61
C GLU A 261 -9.06 -8.69 17.78
N ARG A 262 -9.68 -7.70 17.12
CA ARG A 262 -11.14 -7.53 17.12
C ARG A 262 -11.85 -8.75 16.53
N ALA A 263 -11.36 -9.32 15.43
CA ALA A 263 -11.91 -10.53 14.83
C ALA A 263 -11.75 -11.76 15.75
N ALA A 264 -10.61 -11.90 16.44
CA ALA A 264 -10.37 -12.97 17.39
C ALA A 264 -11.32 -12.91 18.60
N CYS A 265 -11.56 -11.71 19.16
CA CYS A 265 -12.52 -11.53 20.25
C CYS A 265 -13.97 -11.83 19.84
N ARG A 266 -14.37 -11.46 18.62
CA ARG A 266 -15.69 -11.83 18.06
C ARG A 266 -15.85 -13.34 17.93
N GLY A 267 -14.82 -14.04 17.43
CA GLY A 267 -14.82 -15.50 17.32
C GLY A 267 -14.90 -16.23 18.66
N LYS A 268 -14.27 -15.71 19.72
CA LYS A 268 -14.35 -16.29 21.08
C LYS A 268 -15.76 -16.15 21.67
N ARG A 269 -16.40 -14.98 21.53
CA ARG A 269 -17.78 -14.75 22.01
C ARG A 269 -18.80 -15.63 21.29
N ALA A 270 -18.66 -15.81 19.98
CA ALA A 270 -19.54 -16.69 19.20
C ALA A 270 -19.43 -18.18 19.61
N LYS A 271 -18.22 -18.63 20.00
CA LYS A 271 -18.01 -20.01 20.50
C LYS A 271 -18.61 -20.22 21.89
N HIS A 272 -18.47 -19.26 22.81
CA HIS A 272 -19.10 -19.33 24.13
C HIS A 272 -20.63 -19.26 24.07
N ALA A 273 -21.20 -18.51 23.13
CA ALA A 273 -22.64 -18.48 22.93
C ALA A 273 -23.21 -19.82 22.44
N ARG A 274 -22.47 -20.58 21.61
CA ARG A 274 -22.89 -21.91 21.12
C ARG A 274 -22.71 -23.04 22.16
N SER A 275 -21.77 -22.91 23.09
CA SER A 275 -21.59 -23.90 24.17
C SER A 275 -22.53 -23.70 25.36
N GLY A 276 -23.19 -22.54 25.46
CA GLY A 276 -24.16 -22.23 26.52
C GLY A 276 -25.60 -22.68 26.23
N SER A 277 -25.89 -23.18 25.01
CA SER A 277 -27.26 -23.56 24.61
C SER A 277 -27.54 -25.07 24.66
N SER A 278 -26.64 -25.91 25.19
CA SER A 278 -26.80 -27.37 25.23
C SER A 278 -27.03 -27.95 26.63
N SER A 279 -27.52 -27.15 27.60
CA SER A 279 -27.76 -27.63 28.97
C SER A 279 -29.10 -27.15 29.54
N ARG A 280 -30.18 -27.37 28.78
CA ARG A 280 -31.56 -27.34 29.27
C ARG A 280 -32.39 -28.34 28.46
N ASP A 281 -32.29 -29.61 28.81
CA ASP A 281 -33.37 -30.59 28.74
C ASP A 281 -32.83 -31.94 29.21
N SER A 282 -33.06 -32.23 30.49
CA SER A 282 -33.15 -33.57 31.08
C SER A 282 -33.83 -33.43 32.44
#